data_AF-A0A3D0Z4T3-F1
#
_entry.id   AF-A0A3D0Z4T3-F1
#
_cell.length_a   1.000
_cell.length_b   1.000
_cell.length_c   1.000
_cell.angle_alpha   90.00
_cell.angle_beta   90.00
_cell.angle_gamma   90.00
#
_symmetry.space_group_name_H-M   'P 1'
#
loop_
_entity.id
_entity.type
_entity.pdbx_description
1 polymer ?
#
loop_
_entity_poly.entity_id
_entity_poly.type
_entity_poly.pdbx_seq_one_letter_code
_entity_poly.pdbx_strand_id
1 'polypeptide(L)'
;LHKTHAARAHILDEVMLKCIPAPREELSKYAPKMLTTKIEVDKIREVIGSGGKVIQKICADCNVKIDVEEDGRVFISSTDIEDAKRAMMIVETIA
;
A
#
# COMPACT_ATOMS: atom_id res chain seq x y z
N LEU A 1 8.53 28.89 26.66
CA LEU A 1 9.05 27.83 25.76
C LEU A 1 9.56 26.60 26.51
N HIS A 2 10.35 26.73 27.59
CA HIS A 2 10.88 25.58 28.36
C HIS A 2 9.82 24.68 29.00
N LYS A 3 8.79 25.25 29.65
CA LYS A 3 7.72 24.45 30.30
C LYS A 3 6.95 23.58 29.30
N THR A 4 6.67 24.11 28.12
CA THR A 4 5.94 23.40 27.06
C THR A 4 6.77 22.24 26.48
N HIS A 5 8.09 22.44 26.33
CA HIS A 5 8.99 21.39 25.87
C HIS A 5 9.12 20.25 26.89
N ALA A 6 9.27 20.58 28.18
CA ALA A 6 9.34 19.59 29.26
C ALA A 6 8.05 18.78 29.40
N ALA A 7 6.89 19.43 29.30
CA ALA A 7 5.60 18.74 29.32
C ALA A 7 5.43 17.79 28.12
N ARG A 8 5.87 18.20 26.93
CA ARG A 8 5.82 17.34 25.72
C ARG A 8 6.71 16.10 25.89
N ALA A 9 7.94 16.29 26.38
CA ALA A 9 8.87 15.19 26.62
C ALA A 9 8.31 14.18 27.63
N HIS A 10 7.72 14.67 28.73
CA HIS A 10 7.09 13.80 29.72
C HIS A 10 5.97 12.94 29.12
N ILE A 11 5.12 13.49 28.26
CA ILE A 11 4.04 12.72 27.61
C ILE A 11 4.61 11.68 26.63
N LEU A 12 5.64 12.05 25.87
CA LEU A 12 6.31 11.14 24.93
C LEU A 12 7.01 9.98 25.66
N ASP A 13 7.75 10.26 26.73
CA ASP A 13 8.59 9.29 27.44
C ASP A 13 7.77 8.42 28.42
N GLU A 14 6.87 9.01 29.19
CA GLU A 14 6.17 8.29 30.25
C GLU A 14 4.88 7.60 29.79
N VAL A 15 4.26 8.07 28.69
CA VAL A 15 2.97 7.56 28.23
C VAL A 15 3.08 6.89 26.87
N MET A 16 3.66 7.56 25.87
CA MET A 16 3.67 7.03 24.50
C MET A 16 4.68 5.89 24.34
N LEU A 17 5.93 6.07 24.79
CA LEU A 17 7.00 5.07 24.68
C LEU A 17 6.75 3.81 25.49
N LYS A 18 6.05 3.90 26.64
CA LYS A 18 5.65 2.72 27.43
C LYS A 18 4.54 1.90 26.77
N CYS A 19 3.64 2.56 26.05
CA CYS A 19 2.52 1.88 25.38
C CYS A 19 2.92 1.30 24.02
N ILE A 20 3.73 2.03 23.24
CA ILE A 20 4.21 1.62 21.91
C ILE A 20 5.67 2.09 21.77
N PRO A 21 6.65 1.24 22.10
CA PRO A 21 8.07 1.63 22.06
C PRO A 21 8.62 1.74 20.63
N ALA A 22 8.00 1.06 19.67
CA ALA A 22 8.38 1.08 18.27
C ALA A 22 7.13 0.96 17.37
N PRO A 23 7.19 1.46 16.13
CA PRO A 23 6.22 1.11 15.11
C PRO A 23 6.07 -0.41 15.04
N ARG A 24 4.85 -0.92 14.91
CA ARG A 24 4.64 -2.37 14.73
C ARG A 24 5.34 -2.79 13.44
N GLU A 25 6.22 -3.79 13.55
CA GLU A 25 6.98 -4.33 12.40
C GLU A 25 6.06 -4.89 11.31
N GLU A 26 4.92 -5.42 11.72
CA GLU A 26 3.92 -5.95 10.80
C GLU A 26 2.63 -5.12 10.86
N LEU A 27 2.18 -4.66 9.69
CA LEU A 27 0.85 -4.12 9.51
C LEU A 27 -0.18 -5.18 9.94
N SER A 28 -1.22 -4.76 10.67
CA SER A 28 -2.30 -5.63 11.11
C SER A 28 -2.83 -6.51 9.96
N LYS A 29 -3.20 -7.75 10.26
CA LYS A 29 -3.77 -8.70 9.28
C LYS A 29 -5.05 -8.20 8.60
N TYR A 30 -5.70 -7.19 9.19
CA TYR A 30 -6.89 -6.53 8.66
C TYR A 30 -6.61 -5.15 8.07
N ALA A 31 -5.38 -4.64 8.23
CA ALA A 31 -5.01 -3.37 7.65
C ALA A 31 -4.69 -3.58 6.17
N PRO A 32 -5.23 -2.72 5.29
CA PRO A 32 -4.92 -2.81 3.87
C PRO A 32 -3.42 -2.59 3.69
N LYS A 33 -2.75 -3.58 3.08
CA LYS A 33 -1.35 -3.44 2.70
C LYS A 33 -1.31 -2.71 1.37
N MET A 34 -0.69 -1.53 1.38
CA MET A 34 -0.31 -0.84 0.16
C MET A 34 1.04 -1.35 -0.30
N LEU A 35 1.05 -2.03 -1.44
CA LEU A 35 2.25 -2.44 -2.15
C LEU A 35 2.42 -1.48 -3.33
N THR A 36 3.58 -0.85 -3.41
CA THR A 36 3.93 0.01 -4.54
C THR A 36 4.91 -0.73 -5.43
N THR A 37 4.53 -0.92 -6.68
CA THR A 37 5.40 -1.49 -7.72
C THR A 37 5.63 -0.44 -8.80
N LYS A 38 6.83 -0.41 -9.39
CA LYS A 38 7.13 0.47 -10.51
C LYS A 38 7.23 -0.36 -11.79
N ILE A 39 6.50 0.05 -12.82
CA ILE A 39 6.54 -0.52 -14.18
C ILE A 39 6.99 0.53 -15.18
N GLU A 40 7.45 0.08 -16.35
CA GLU A 40 7.80 0.97 -17.47
C GLU A 40 6.55 1.58 -18.11
N VAL A 41 6.65 2.84 -18.52
CA VAL A 41 5.53 3.66 -19.02
C VAL A 41 4.89 3.04 -20.27
N ASP A 42 5.69 2.40 -21.12
CA ASP A 42 5.21 1.71 -22.32
C ASP A 42 4.22 0.57 -22.02
N LYS A 43 4.39 -0.09 -20.87
CA LYS A 43 3.58 -1.26 -20.47
C LYS A 43 2.32 -0.88 -19.69
N ILE A 44 2.21 0.38 -19.23
CA ILE A 44 1.00 0.88 -18.55
C ILE A 44 -0.25 0.70 -19.43
N ARG A 45 -0.13 0.95 -20.74
CA ARG A 45 -1.25 0.79 -21.68
C ARG A 45 -1.72 -0.66 -21.81
N GLU A 46 -0.79 -1.63 -21.73
CA GLU A 46 -1.11 -3.05 -21.78
C GLU A 46 -1.75 -3.53 -20.47
N VAL A 47 -1.26 -3.04 -19.33
CA VAL A 47 -1.81 -3.35 -17.99
C VAL A 47 -3.22 -2.80 -17.81
N ILE A 48 -3.50 -1.55 -18.22
CA ILE A 48 -4.86 -0.97 -18.19
C ILE A 48 -5.77 -1.71 -19.19
N GLY A 49 -5.23 -2.09 -20.34
CA GLY A 49 -5.97 -2.64 -21.48
C GLY A 49 -6.92 -1.61 -22.10
N SER A 50 -7.70 -2.03 -23.10
CA SER A 50 -8.65 -1.16 -23.79
C SER A 50 -9.76 -0.67 -22.85
N GLY A 51 -9.68 0.59 -22.43
CA GLY A 51 -10.67 1.25 -21.57
C GLY A 51 -10.68 0.76 -20.12
N GLY A 52 -9.57 0.23 -19.59
CA GLY A 52 -9.49 -0.20 -18.19
C GLY A 52 -10.11 -1.58 -17.89
N LYS A 53 -10.52 -2.33 -18.93
CA LYS A 53 -11.16 -3.64 -18.76
C LYS A 53 -10.29 -4.66 -18.05
N VAL A 54 -8.97 -4.61 -18.26
CA VAL A 54 -8.03 -5.57 -17.67
C VAL A 54 -7.88 -5.29 -16.18
N ILE A 55 -7.60 -4.04 -15.80
CA ILE A 55 -7.55 -3.62 -14.38
C ILE A 55 -8.88 -3.89 -13.67
N GLN A 56 -10.03 -3.59 -14.29
CA GLN A 56 -11.33 -3.87 -13.67
C GLN A 56 -11.56 -5.35 -13.42
N LYS A 57 -11.14 -6.23 -14.34
CA LYS A 57 -11.20 -7.69 -14.13
C LYS A 57 -10.29 -8.13 -12.99
N ILE A 58 -9.05 -7.66 -12.95
CA ILE A 58 -8.10 -8.02 -11.88
C ILE A 58 -8.60 -7.54 -10.52
N CYS A 59 -9.13 -6.32 -10.46
CA CYS A 59 -9.76 -5.75 -9.26
C CYS A 59 -10.96 -6.59 -8.80
N ALA A 60 -11.80 -7.05 -9.73
CA ALA A 60 -12.96 -7.89 -9.42
C ALA A 60 -12.57 -9.31 -8.99
N ASP A 61 -11.58 -9.92 -9.65
CA ASP A 61 -11.16 -11.31 -9.40
C ASP A 61 -10.36 -11.44 -8.10
N CYS A 62 -9.50 -10.46 -7.79
CA CYS A 62 -8.64 -10.47 -6.62
C CYS A 62 -9.20 -9.63 -5.45
N ASN A 63 -10.34 -8.95 -5.61
CA ASN A 63 -10.91 -8.03 -4.61
C ASN A 63 -9.87 -7.04 -4.02
N VAL A 64 -8.95 -6.58 -4.88
CA VAL A 64 -7.91 -5.60 -4.54
C VAL A 64 -8.19 -4.29 -5.26
N LYS A 65 -7.69 -3.19 -4.71
CA LYS A 65 -7.75 -1.89 -5.39
C LYS A 65 -6.40 -1.59 -6.03
N ILE A 66 -6.39 -1.44 -7.36
CA ILE A 66 -5.18 -1.13 -8.13
C ILE A 66 -5.33 0.27 -8.70
N ASP A 67 -4.44 1.17 -8.31
CA ASP A 67 -4.34 2.52 -8.84
C ASP A 67 -3.03 2.63 -9.63
N VAL A 68 -3.10 3.08 -10.88
CA VAL A 68 -1.92 3.24 -11.75
C VAL A 68 -1.75 4.72 -12.06
N GLU A 69 -0.59 5.27 -11.73
CA GLU A 69 -0.21 6.64 -12.08
C GLU A 69 0.53 6.70 -13.42
N GLU A 70 0.43 7.85 -14.09
CA GLU A 70 1.08 8.11 -15.38
C GLU A 70 2.61 8.05 -15.32
N ASP A 71 3.19 8.16 -14.12
CA ASP A 71 4.63 7.98 -13.83
C ASP A 71 5.08 6.51 -13.77
N GLY A 72 4.19 5.55 -14.02
CA GLY A 72 4.47 4.11 -13.96
C GLY A 72 4.49 3.53 -12.55
N ARG A 73 3.93 4.25 -11.57
CA ARG A 73 3.72 3.75 -10.22
C ARG A 73 2.37 3.04 -10.14
N VAL A 74 2.41 1.78 -9.74
CA VAL A 74 1.23 0.95 -9.50
C VAL A 74 1.09 0.78 -7.99
N PHE A 75 -0.02 1.26 -7.44
CA PHE A 75 -0.40 1.09 -6.05
C PHE A 75 -1.43 -0.02 -5.96
N ILE A 76 -1.07 -1.10 -5.29
CA ILE A 76 -1.95 -2.24 -5.02
C ILE A 76 -2.32 -2.16 -3.54
N SER A 77 -3.59 -1.91 -3.25
CA SER A 77 -4.15 -1.91 -1.91
C SER A 77 -5.02 -3.14 -1.73
N SER A 78 -4.64 -4.04 -0.82
CA SER A 78 -5.45 -5.21 -0.49
C SER A 78 -5.59 -5.39 1.02
N THR A 79 -6.74 -5.87 1.47
CA THR A 79 -6.94 -6.28 2.87
C THR A 79 -6.33 -7.66 3.15
N ASP A 80 -6.19 -8.52 2.13
CA ASP A 80 -5.58 -9.84 2.23
C ASP A 80 -4.22 -9.87 1.50
N ILE A 81 -3.22 -10.48 2.15
CA ILE A 81 -1.87 -10.67 1.62
C ILE A 81 -1.88 -11.61 0.43
N GLU A 82 -2.74 -12.64 0.43
CA GLU A 82 -2.80 -13.61 -0.67
C GLU A 82 -3.36 -12.98 -1.95
N ASP A 83 -4.37 -12.15 -1.81
CA ASP A 83 -4.96 -11.40 -2.92
C ASP A 83 -4.03 -10.31 -3.45
N ALA A 84 -3.26 -9.67 -2.56
CA ALA A 84 -2.17 -8.77 -2.95
C ALA A 84 -1.14 -9.48 -3.84
N LYS A 85 -0.72 -10.69 -3.44
CA LYS A 85 0.26 -11.48 -4.20
C LYS A 85 -0.29 -11.95 -5.53
N ARG A 86 -1.55 -12.37 -5.58
CA ARG A 86 -2.22 -12.76 -6.84
C ARG A 86 -2.31 -11.58 -7.81
N ALA A 87 -2.72 -10.41 -7.32
CA ALA A 87 -2.77 -9.20 -8.13
C ALA A 87 -1.38 -8.78 -8.63
N MET A 88 -0.36 -8.83 -7.76
CA MET A 88 1.03 -8.55 -8.13
C MET A 88 1.53 -9.50 -9.22
N MET A 89 1.25 -10.80 -9.09
CA MET A 89 1.66 -11.80 -10.09
C MET A 89 0.97 -11.59 -11.44
N ILE A 90 -0.31 -11.19 -11.45
CA ILE A 90 -1.01 -10.88 -12.70
C ILE A 90 -0.43 -9.62 -13.34
N VAL A 91 -0.14 -8.58 -12.56
CA VAL A 91 0.49 -7.35 -13.06
C VAL A 91 1.88 -7.64 -13.62
N GLU A 92 2.69 -8.47 -12.95
CA GLU A 92 4.01 -8.93 -13.45
C GLU A 92 3.93 -9.83 -14.68
N THR A 93 2.83 -10.56 -14.88
CA THR A 93 2.64 -11.39 -16.08
C THR A 93 2.28 -10.56 -17.31
N ILE A 94 1.67 -9.38 -17.09
CA ILE A 94 1.28 -8.45 -18.16
C ILE A 94 2.39 -7.43 -18.45
N ALA A 95 3.17 -7.05 -17.43
CA ALA A 95 4.38 -6.25 -17.56
C ALA A 95 5.57 -7.07 -18.08
#